data_AF-A0A950DLT6-F1
#
_entry.id   AF-A0A950DLT6-F1
#
_cell.length_a   1.000
_cell.length_b   1.000
_cell.length_c   1.000
_cell.angle_alpha   90.00
_cell.angle_beta   90.00
_cell.angle_gamma   90.00
#
_symmetry.space_group_name_H-M   'P 1'
#
loop_
_entity.id
_entity.type
_entity.pdbx_description
1 polymer ?
#
loop_
_entity_poly.entity_id
_entity_poly.type
_entity_poly.pdbx_seq_one_letter_code
_entity_poly.pdbx_strand_id
1 'polypeptide(L)'
;MSDLNQYTGDFWKRDETLGEHLERRGIDRREFLGWCAKMAVLMGLGPVVAEGAQSSAGDELAAKRGALKRPVVIWLQLQECTGCLESALRSYNTGIGDLVLNLVSMQYVELLMAAAGQQANDALEEASSQEHILLINGSIPRGADGGYCTIGGESAEAVLRKAAAKANNILAVGACAYYGCVQAARPNPTGA
;
A
#
# COMPACT_ATOMS: atom_id res chain seq x y z
N MET A 1 6.94 -28.22 -1.24
CA MET A 1 8.31 -27.87 -1.71
C MET A 1 8.33 -27.43 -3.19
N SER A 2 7.16 -27.26 -3.83
CA SER A 2 6.99 -26.79 -5.21
C SER A 2 6.89 -25.27 -5.38
N ASP A 3 6.64 -24.52 -4.29
CA ASP A 3 6.20 -23.12 -4.38
C ASP A 3 7.32 -22.08 -4.28
N LEU A 4 8.58 -22.51 -4.28
CA LEU A 4 9.72 -21.58 -4.35
C LEU A 4 10.06 -21.17 -5.78
N ASN A 5 9.49 -21.84 -6.79
CA ASN A 5 9.76 -21.57 -8.20
C ASN A 5 8.89 -20.44 -8.80
N GLN A 6 8.00 -19.83 -8.01
CA GLN A 6 7.19 -18.67 -8.43
C GLN A 6 7.90 -17.32 -8.19
N TYR A 7 8.99 -17.31 -7.41
CA TYR A 7 9.82 -16.13 -7.16
C TYR A 7 10.99 -16.00 -8.15
N THR A 8 10.81 -16.45 -9.39
CA THR A 8 11.83 -16.36 -10.44
C THR A 8 12.08 -14.90 -10.83
N GLY A 9 12.99 -14.23 -10.12
CA GLY A 9 13.97 -13.24 -10.58
C GLY A 9 13.51 -11.95 -11.26
N ASP A 10 12.24 -11.82 -11.63
CA ASP A 10 11.69 -10.69 -12.40
C ASP A 10 10.95 -9.72 -11.47
N PHE A 11 11.65 -9.22 -10.45
CA PHE A 11 11.08 -8.25 -9.51
C PHE A 11 11.04 -6.85 -10.11
N TRP A 12 10.16 -5.99 -9.61
CA TRP A 12 10.15 -4.57 -10.00
C TRP A 12 11.45 -3.90 -9.53
N LYS A 13 12.26 -3.44 -10.47
CA LYS A 13 13.56 -2.81 -10.22
C LYS A 13 13.41 -1.39 -9.66
N ARG A 14 14.45 -0.90 -8.99
CA ARG A 14 14.50 0.51 -8.53
C ARG A 14 14.42 1.45 -9.74
N ASP A 15 13.60 2.49 -9.61
CA ASP A 15 13.33 3.52 -10.62
C ASP A 15 12.70 3.05 -11.93
N GLU A 16 12.43 1.75 -12.09
CA GLU A 16 11.67 1.20 -13.22
C GLU A 16 10.22 1.69 -13.13
N THR A 17 9.67 2.06 -14.28
CA THR A 17 8.25 2.42 -14.41
C THR A 17 7.39 1.17 -14.63
N LEU A 18 6.08 1.26 -14.42
CA LEU A 18 5.16 0.15 -14.62
C LEU A 18 5.19 -0.33 -16.07
N GLY A 19 5.34 0.59 -17.03
CA GLY A 19 5.45 0.26 -18.45
C GLY A 19 6.67 -0.59 -18.74
N GLU A 20 7.85 -0.15 -18.29
CA GLU A 20 9.10 -0.91 -18.44
C GLU A 20 9.03 -2.28 -17.72
N HIS A 21 8.41 -2.32 -16.55
CA HIS A 21 8.19 -3.55 -15.80
C HIS A 21 7.30 -4.55 -16.57
N LEU A 22 6.20 -4.07 -17.17
CA LEU A 22 5.28 -4.89 -17.97
C LEU A 22 5.90 -5.34 -19.29
N GLU A 23 6.63 -4.45 -19.98
CA GLU A 23 7.34 -4.76 -21.22
C GLU A 23 8.37 -5.88 -21.02
N ARG A 24 9.11 -5.85 -19.91
CA ARG A 24 10.06 -6.92 -19.56
C ARG A 24 9.38 -8.27 -19.33
N ARG A 25 8.12 -8.26 -18.91
CA ARG A 25 7.25 -9.44 -18.77
C ARG A 25 6.51 -9.80 -20.07
N GLY A 26 6.85 -9.14 -21.17
CA GLY A 26 6.30 -9.41 -22.50
C GLY A 26 5.00 -8.68 -22.80
N ILE A 27 4.48 -7.85 -21.89
CA ILE A 27 3.23 -7.11 -22.10
C ILE A 27 3.58 -5.73 -22.64
N ASP A 28 3.53 -5.58 -23.96
CA ASP A 28 3.69 -4.29 -24.59
C ASP A 28 2.39 -3.46 -24.55
N ARG A 29 2.50 -2.18 -24.92
CA ARG A 29 1.37 -1.26 -24.99
C ARG A 29 0.20 -1.77 -25.83
N ARG A 30 0.47 -2.42 -26.97
CA ARG A 30 -0.56 -2.92 -27.89
C ARG A 30 -1.28 -4.10 -27.27
N GLU A 31 -0.56 -5.00 -26.63
CA GLU A 31 -1.12 -6.14 -25.94
C GLU A 31 -2.01 -5.71 -24.77
N PHE A 32 -1.55 -4.74 -23.96
CA PHE A 32 -2.33 -4.15 -22.89
C PHE A 32 -3.65 -3.54 -23.39
N LEU A 33 -3.58 -2.65 -24.40
CA LEU A 33 -4.78 -2.01 -24.95
C LEU A 33 -5.70 -3.04 -25.63
N GLY A 34 -5.14 -4.04 -26.31
CA GLY A 34 -5.89 -5.14 -26.89
C GLY A 34 -6.65 -5.95 -25.82
N TRP A 35 -6.03 -6.18 -24.66
CA TRP A 35 -6.68 -6.83 -23.52
C TRP A 35 -7.80 -5.97 -22.93
N CYS A 36 -7.55 -4.67 -22.72
CA CYS A 36 -8.59 -3.73 -22.25
C CYS A 36 -9.79 -3.70 -23.19
N ALA A 37 -9.56 -3.66 -24.51
CA ALA A 37 -10.63 -3.70 -25.50
C ALA A 37 -11.43 -5.01 -25.43
N LYS A 38 -10.76 -6.16 -25.30
CA LYS A 38 -11.43 -7.47 -25.10
C LYS A 38 -12.30 -7.49 -23.84
N MET A 39 -11.78 -6.99 -22.72
CA MET A 39 -12.52 -6.92 -21.46
C MET A 39 -13.73 -5.99 -21.56
N ALA A 40 -13.59 -4.84 -22.21
CA ALA A 40 -14.71 -3.93 -22.43
C ALA A 40 -15.81 -4.56 -23.30
N VAL A 41 -15.44 -5.31 -24.35
CA VAL A 41 -16.40 -6.07 -25.16
C VAL A 41 -17.11 -7.13 -24.31
N LEU A 42 -16.37 -7.89 -23.48
CA LEU A 42 -16.97 -8.87 -22.57
C LEU A 42 -17.94 -8.24 -21.55
N MET A 43 -17.69 -7.01 -21.13
CA MET A 43 -18.57 -6.24 -20.26
C MET A 43 -19.73 -5.55 -21.00
N GLY A 44 -19.91 -5.77 -22.31
CA GLY A 44 -20.97 -5.16 -23.11
C GLY A 44 -20.74 -3.68 -23.47
N LEU A 45 -19.53 -3.16 -23.21
CA LEU A 45 -19.13 -1.78 -23.52
C LEU A 45 -18.50 -1.64 -24.92
N GLY A 46 -18.58 -2.68 -25.76
CA GLY A 46 -18.02 -2.68 -27.12
C GLY A 46 -18.39 -1.46 -27.98
N PRO A 47 -19.67 -1.03 -28.04
CA PRO A 47 -20.06 0.16 -28.81
C PRO A 47 -19.42 1.46 -28.29
N VAL A 48 -19.32 1.62 -26.97
CA VAL A 48 -18.70 2.78 -26.31
C VAL A 48 -17.20 2.83 -26.60
N VAL A 49 -16.53 1.69 -26.62
CA VAL A 49 -15.11 1.61 -26.96
C VAL A 49 -14.88 1.79 -28.46
N ALA A 50 -15.80 1.37 -29.33
CA ALA A 50 -15.70 1.61 -30.77
C ALA A 50 -15.85 3.10 -31.12
N GLU A 51 -16.73 3.83 -30.44
CA GLU A 51 -16.85 5.29 -30.56
C GLU A 51 -15.69 6.03 -29.87
N GLY A 52 -15.22 5.52 -28.72
CA GLY A 52 -14.09 6.06 -27.96
C GLY A 52 -12.71 5.72 -28.50
N ALA A 53 -12.58 4.74 -29.41
CA ALA A 53 -11.31 4.37 -30.04
C ALA A 53 -10.78 5.45 -31.00
N GLN A 54 -11.59 6.45 -31.35
CA GLN A 54 -11.15 7.68 -32.01
C GLN A 54 -10.62 8.75 -31.04
N SER A 55 -10.72 8.53 -29.73
CA SER A 55 -10.20 9.45 -28.71
C SER A 55 -8.83 9.01 -28.23
N SER A 56 -7.93 9.98 -28.03
CA SER A 56 -6.60 9.81 -27.44
C SER A 56 -6.63 9.30 -25.99
N ALA A 57 -7.81 9.05 -25.41
CA ALA A 57 -7.98 8.68 -24.01
C ALA A 57 -7.35 7.32 -23.66
N GLY A 58 -7.44 6.33 -24.55
CA GLY A 58 -6.78 5.03 -24.34
C GLY A 58 -5.25 5.14 -24.35
N ASP A 59 -4.74 5.97 -25.26
CA ASP A 59 -3.32 6.23 -25.43
C ASP A 59 -2.75 7.03 -24.26
N GLU A 60 -3.48 8.05 -23.82
CA GLU A 60 -3.14 8.88 -22.66
C GLU A 60 -3.20 8.06 -21.37
N LEU A 61 -4.19 7.16 -21.23
CA LEU A 61 -4.27 6.26 -20.08
C LEU A 61 -3.10 5.28 -20.04
N ALA A 62 -2.74 4.68 -21.17
CA ALA A 62 -1.59 3.78 -21.27
C ALA A 62 -0.28 4.51 -20.95
N ALA A 63 -0.11 5.74 -21.46
CA ALA A 63 1.07 6.57 -21.17
C ALA A 63 1.14 6.95 -19.69
N LYS A 64 0.04 7.45 -19.10
CA LYS A 64 -0.01 7.83 -17.68
C LYS A 64 0.22 6.63 -16.77
N ARG A 65 -0.39 5.48 -17.07
CA ARG A 65 -0.19 4.25 -16.28
C ARG A 65 1.19 3.66 -16.46
N GLY A 66 1.73 3.69 -17.68
CA GLY A 66 3.08 3.22 -17.98
C GLY A 66 4.14 4.00 -17.21
N ALA A 67 3.97 5.31 -17.02
CA ALA A 67 4.91 6.15 -16.28
C ALA A 67 4.85 6.00 -14.75
N LEU A 68 3.90 5.21 -14.21
CA LEU A 68 3.78 5.03 -12.75
C LEU A 68 5.04 4.35 -12.20
N LYS A 69 5.60 4.92 -11.14
CA LYS A 69 6.60 4.23 -10.33
C LYS A 69 5.92 3.29 -9.34
N ARG A 70 6.70 2.34 -8.83
CA ARG A 70 6.26 1.44 -7.76
C ARG A 70 5.73 2.23 -6.55
N PRO A 71 4.47 2.04 -6.13
CA PRO A 71 3.89 2.83 -5.06
C PRO A 71 4.65 2.62 -3.74
N VAL A 72 4.96 3.72 -3.05
CA VAL A 72 5.53 3.68 -1.70
C VAL A 72 4.40 3.47 -0.70
N VAL A 73 4.61 2.55 0.25
CA VAL A 73 3.66 2.23 1.32
C VAL A 73 4.34 2.39 2.67
N ILE A 74 3.67 3.12 3.56
CA ILE A 74 3.94 3.17 5.00
C ILE A 74 2.81 2.45 5.69
N TRP A 75 3.13 1.48 6.55
CA TRP A 75 2.14 0.77 7.35
C TRP A 75 2.42 0.99 8.83
N LEU A 76 1.63 1.88 9.46
CA LEU A 76 1.76 2.20 10.87
C LEU A 76 1.01 1.19 11.74
N GLN A 77 1.65 0.78 12.83
CA GLN A 77 1.07 0.01 13.93
C GLN A 77 0.88 0.93 15.14
N LEU A 78 -0.36 1.32 15.42
CA LEU A 78 -0.72 2.15 16.57
C LEU A 78 -1.21 1.26 17.73
N GLN A 79 -2.27 1.63 18.45
CA GLN A 79 -2.79 0.79 19.53
C GLN A 79 -3.57 -0.41 18.96
N GLU A 80 -2.91 -1.56 18.90
CA GLU A 80 -3.33 -2.66 18.04
C GLU A 80 -2.97 -4.05 18.61
N CYS A 81 -3.31 -5.15 17.94
CA CYS A 81 -3.12 -6.54 18.42
C CYS A 81 -2.37 -7.46 17.45
N THR A 82 -1.84 -6.87 16.40
CA THR A 82 -1.11 -7.40 15.24
C THR A 82 -1.93 -8.30 14.32
N GLY A 83 -3.19 -8.60 14.69
CA GLY A 83 -4.10 -9.47 13.94
C GLY A 83 -4.37 -9.04 12.50
N CYS A 84 -4.45 -7.75 12.20
CA CYS A 84 -4.68 -7.27 10.83
C CYS A 84 -3.46 -7.53 9.93
N LEU A 85 -2.25 -7.28 10.44
CA LEU A 85 -1.03 -7.52 9.69
C LEU A 85 -0.78 -9.02 9.55
N GLU A 86 -1.01 -9.79 10.60
CA GLU A 86 -1.05 -11.25 10.57
C GLU A 86 -2.02 -11.80 9.51
N SER A 87 -3.23 -11.24 9.42
CA SER A 87 -4.19 -11.60 8.37
C SER A 87 -3.67 -11.28 6.97
N ALA A 88 -2.93 -10.17 6.80
CA ALA A 88 -2.32 -9.83 5.52
C ALA A 88 -1.17 -10.79 5.16
N LEU A 89 -0.38 -11.25 6.15
CA LEU A 89 0.65 -12.28 5.96
C LEU A 89 0.08 -13.62 5.48
N ARG A 90 -1.18 -13.89 5.84
CA ARG A 90 -1.93 -15.10 5.46
C ARG A 90 -2.69 -14.99 4.12
N SER A 91 -2.49 -13.91 3.36
CA SER A 91 -3.12 -13.74 2.05
C SER A 91 -2.71 -14.87 1.09
N TYR A 92 -3.70 -15.54 0.49
CA TYR A 92 -3.50 -16.73 -0.33
C TYR A 92 -3.12 -16.41 -1.79
N ASN A 93 -3.88 -15.54 -2.46
CA ASN A 93 -3.67 -15.24 -3.89
C ASN A 93 -2.46 -14.34 -4.14
N THR A 94 -2.20 -13.42 -3.22
CA THR A 94 -1.04 -12.52 -3.28
C THR A 94 -0.36 -12.61 -1.93
N GLY A 95 0.66 -13.45 -1.84
CA GLY A 95 1.44 -13.59 -0.62
C GLY A 95 2.16 -12.28 -0.27
N ILE A 96 2.56 -12.14 1.00
CA ILE A 96 3.30 -10.94 1.43
C ILE A 96 4.59 -10.75 0.64
N GLY A 97 5.27 -11.85 0.26
CA GLY A 97 6.47 -11.80 -0.58
C GLY A 97 6.19 -11.13 -1.92
N ASP A 98 5.11 -11.50 -2.61
CA ASP A 98 4.74 -10.86 -3.87
C ASP A 98 4.29 -9.42 -3.69
N LEU A 99 3.56 -9.11 -2.62
CA LEU A 99 3.18 -7.74 -2.31
C LEU A 99 4.43 -6.84 -2.15
N VAL A 100 5.40 -7.30 -1.35
CA VAL A 100 6.63 -6.56 -1.00
C VAL A 100 7.70 -6.61 -2.08
N LEU A 101 7.72 -7.60 -2.98
CA LEU A 101 8.73 -7.73 -4.04
C LEU A 101 8.24 -7.27 -5.42
N ASN A 102 6.94 -7.39 -5.71
CA ASN A 102 6.39 -7.13 -7.05
C ASN A 102 5.37 -5.99 -7.11
N LEU A 103 4.63 -5.66 -6.05
CA LEU A 103 3.51 -4.73 -6.15
C LEU A 103 3.78 -3.35 -5.54
N VAL A 104 4.30 -3.29 -4.31
CA VAL A 104 4.49 -2.03 -3.56
C VAL A 104 5.83 -1.98 -2.88
N SER A 105 6.41 -0.79 -2.77
CA SER A 105 7.62 -0.55 -1.98
C SER A 105 7.22 -0.29 -0.53
N MET A 106 7.21 -1.34 0.28
CA MET A 106 6.88 -1.25 1.71
C MET A 106 8.09 -0.72 2.48
N GLN A 107 8.16 0.60 2.65
CA GLN A 107 9.33 1.26 3.24
C GLN A 107 9.32 1.27 4.77
N TYR A 108 8.14 1.21 5.38
CA TYR A 108 8.01 1.19 6.83
C TYR A 108 6.89 0.25 7.26
N VAL A 109 7.23 -0.69 8.14
CA VAL A 109 6.33 -1.66 8.78
C VAL A 109 7.08 -2.27 9.97
N GLU A 110 6.76 -1.88 11.19
CA GLU A 110 7.58 -2.23 12.37
C GLU A 110 7.76 -3.74 12.55
N LEU A 111 6.74 -4.54 12.22
CA LEU A 111 6.79 -6.00 12.40
C LEU A 111 7.76 -6.71 11.44
N LEU A 112 7.95 -6.20 10.22
CA LEU A 112 8.67 -6.92 9.15
C LEU A 112 10.01 -6.27 8.76
N MET A 113 10.19 -4.99 9.08
CA MET A 113 11.39 -4.26 8.67
C MET A 113 12.63 -4.73 9.44
N ALA A 114 13.79 -4.72 8.78
CA ALA A 114 15.05 -5.10 9.41
C ALA A 114 15.63 -4.01 10.33
N ALA A 115 15.32 -2.73 10.05
CA ALA A 115 15.77 -1.61 10.85
C ALA A 115 14.98 -1.49 12.16
N ALA A 116 15.63 -1.04 13.23
CA ALA A 116 15.04 -0.83 14.55
C ALA A 116 15.60 0.44 15.17
N GLY A 117 14.97 0.93 16.26
CA GLY A 117 15.44 2.12 16.96
C GLY A 117 15.54 3.34 16.04
N GLN A 118 16.66 4.06 16.08
CA GLN A 118 16.85 5.27 15.28
C GLN A 118 16.77 4.98 13.78
N GLN A 119 17.31 3.85 13.31
CA GLN A 119 17.24 3.50 11.88
C GLN A 119 15.79 3.31 11.41
N ALA A 120 14.90 2.83 12.28
CA ALA A 120 13.47 2.73 11.95
C ALA A 120 12.81 4.11 11.92
N ASN A 121 13.17 5.00 12.84
CA ASN A 121 12.68 6.38 12.85
C ASN A 121 13.11 7.14 11.58
N ASP A 122 14.39 7.00 11.19
CA ASP A 122 14.92 7.63 9.98
C ASP A 122 14.21 7.09 8.72
N ALA A 123 13.93 5.79 8.67
CA ALA A 123 13.19 5.18 7.57
C ALA A 123 11.74 5.70 7.47
N LEU A 124 11.06 5.91 8.61
CA LEU A 124 9.74 6.51 8.63
C LEU A 124 9.77 7.97 8.14
N GLU A 125 10.77 8.75 8.58
CA GLU A 125 10.94 10.14 8.17
C GLU A 125 11.22 10.25 6.67
N GLU A 126 12.14 9.44 6.14
CA GLU A 126 12.47 9.38 4.72
C GLU A 126 11.25 8.97 3.88
N ALA A 127 10.52 7.93 4.29
CA ALA A 127 9.31 7.49 3.60
C ALA A 127 8.20 8.55 3.66
N SER A 128 8.05 9.25 4.79
CA SER A 128 7.03 10.31 4.96
C SER A 128 7.37 11.59 4.20
N SER A 129 8.61 11.76 3.75
CA SER A 129 9.06 12.93 2.99
C SER A 129 8.60 12.96 1.53
N GLN A 130 8.11 11.84 1.00
CA GLN A 130 7.64 11.64 -0.38
C GLN A 130 6.13 11.28 -0.42
N GLU A 131 5.52 11.34 -1.60
CA GLU A 131 4.14 10.85 -1.78
C GLU A 131 4.05 9.34 -1.55
N HIS A 132 3.11 8.90 -0.73
CA HIS A 132 2.97 7.50 -0.36
C HIS A 132 1.52 7.13 -0.04
N ILE A 133 1.23 5.84 -0.03
CA ILE A 133 0.00 5.28 0.53
C ILE A 133 0.26 5.00 2.02
N LEU A 134 -0.61 5.50 2.87
CA LEU A 134 -0.55 5.28 4.31
C LEU A 134 -1.59 4.24 4.74
N LEU A 135 -1.13 3.12 5.29
CA LEU A 135 -1.95 2.12 5.94
C LEU A 135 -1.88 2.34 7.45
N ILE A 136 -3.05 2.45 8.08
CA ILE A 136 -3.18 2.64 9.52
C ILE A 136 -3.76 1.36 10.11
N ASN A 137 -3.02 0.73 11.02
CA ASN A 137 -3.52 -0.35 11.84
C ASN A 137 -3.52 0.09 13.30
N GLY A 138 -4.60 -0.16 14.03
CA GLY A 138 -4.74 0.27 15.43
C GLY A 138 -5.52 1.56 15.66
N SER A 139 -6.03 1.71 16.88
CA SER A 139 -6.71 2.93 17.34
C SER A 139 -5.70 3.99 17.80
N ILE A 140 -6.18 5.22 18.02
CA ILE A 140 -5.35 6.35 18.44
C ILE A 140 -5.75 6.77 19.87
N PRO A 141 -5.02 6.35 20.91
CA PRO A 141 -5.37 6.70 22.27
C PRO A 141 -5.09 8.18 22.56
N ARG A 142 -6.11 8.93 22.98
CA ARG A 142 -6.03 10.37 23.30
C ARG A 142 -5.79 10.66 24.78
N GLY A 143 -6.05 9.69 25.67
CA GLY A 143 -5.88 9.87 27.10
C GLY A 143 -4.42 10.02 27.51
N ALA A 144 -4.18 10.51 28.73
CA ALA A 144 -2.85 10.77 29.28
C ALA A 144 -1.94 11.57 28.30
N ASP A 145 -2.52 12.57 27.63
CA ASP A 145 -1.87 13.41 26.62
C ASP A 145 -1.18 12.60 25.49
N GLY A 146 -1.76 11.46 25.12
CA GLY A 146 -1.23 10.54 24.10
C GLY A 146 -0.17 9.57 24.59
N GLY A 147 0.10 9.52 25.91
CA GLY A 147 1.13 8.66 26.51
C GLY A 147 0.83 7.16 26.52
N TYR A 148 -0.40 6.74 26.18
CA TYR A 148 -0.77 5.33 26.15
C TYR A 148 -0.17 4.55 24.96
N CYS A 149 0.23 5.23 23.90
CA CYS A 149 0.92 4.63 22.76
C CYS A 149 1.92 5.63 22.19
N THR A 150 3.21 5.30 22.28
CA THR A 150 4.29 6.13 21.79
C THR A 150 5.21 5.35 20.88
N ILE A 151 5.62 5.96 19.76
CA ILE A 151 6.55 5.39 18.78
C ILE A 151 7.69 6.39 18.63
N GLY A 152 8.94 5.94 18.83
CA GLY A 152 10.11 6.83 18.78
C GLY A 152 10.10 7.96 19.82
N GLY A 153 9.32 7.83 20.90
CA GLY A 153 9.15 8.88 21.93
C GLY A 153 8.05 9.91 21.61
N GLU A 154 7.37 9.78 20.48
CA GLU A 154 6.24 10.63 20.11
C GLU A 154 4.92 9.89 20.27
N SER A 155 3.82 10.59 20.56
CA SER A 155 2.50 9.95 20.64
C SER A 155 2.08 9.38 19.27
N ALA A 156 1.30 8.29 19.30
CA ALA A 156 0.72 7.69 18.09
C ALA A 156 -0.03 8.73 17.22
N GLU A 157 -0.68 9.72 17.85
CA GLU A 157 -1.30 10.84 17.14
C GLU A 157 -0.28 11.67 16.36
N ALA A 158 0.82 12.06 16.99
CA ALA A 158 1.83 12.90 16.37
C ALA A 158 2.48 12.18 15.18
N VAL A 159 2.85 10.91 15.37
CA VAL A 159 3.41 10.06 14.30
C VAL A 159 2.44 9.91 13.14
N LEU A 160 1.15 9.63 13.42
CA LEU A 160 0.14 9.54 12.39
C LEU A 160 -0.02 10.85 11.61
N ARG A 161 -0.09 11.99 12.30
CA ARG A 161 -0.26 13.30 11.64
C ARG A 161 0.94 13.64 10.75
N LYS A 162 2.16 13.32 11.20
CA LYS A 162 3.39 13.50 10.42
C LYS A 162 3.37 12.64 9.15
N ALA A 163 3.09 11.34 9.29
CA ALA A 163 3.01 10.44 8.14
C ALA A 163 1.90 10.84 7.17
N ALA A 164 0.73 11.23 7.68
CA ALA A 164 -0.43 11.61 6.85
C ALA A 164 -0.21 12.88 6.02
N ALA A 165 0.77 13.73 6.35
CA ALA A 165 0.94 15.05 5.73
C ALA A 165 1.20 15.01 4.22
N LYS A 166 1.86 13.94 3.72
CA LYS A 166 2.14 13.73 2.29
C LYS A 166 1.52 12.45 1.74
N ALA A 167 0.63 11.81 2.50
CA ALA A 167 -0.06 10.61 2.04
C ALA A 167 -1.05 10.97 0.92
N ASN A 168 -0.95 10.31 -0.23
CA ASN A 168 -1.90 10.49 -1.34
C ASN A 168 -3.19 9.68 -1.14
N ASN A 169 -3.11 8.61 -0.35
CA ASN A 169 -4.23 7.77 0.05
C ASN A 169 -3.99 7.30 1.49
N ILE A 170 -5.05 7.26 2.29
CA ILE A 170 -5.01 6.78 3.67
C ILE A 170 -6.06 5.68 3.83
N LEU A 171 -5.64 4.51 4.30
CA LEU A 171 -6.50 3.36 4.51
C LEU A 171 -6.48 2.96 5.99
N ALA A 172 -7.64 2.99 6.62
CA ALA A 172 -7.85 2.40 7.93
C ALA A 172 -8.02 0.88 7.80
N VAL A 173 -7.03 0.11 8.25
CA VAL A 173 -7.02 -1.35 8.14
C VAL A 173 -7.47 -1.95 9.47
N GLY A 174 -8.65 -2.57 9.45
CA GLY A 174 -9.22 -3.25 10.59
C GLY A 174 -10.08 -2.38 11.51
N ALA A 175 -10.82 -3.05 12.39
CA ALA A 175 -11.79 -2.45 13.28
C ALA A 175 -11.19 -1.38 14.22
N CYS A 176 -9.95 -1.59 14.69
CA CYS A 176 -9.30 -0.66 15.61
C CYS A 176 -9.07 0.71 14.95
N ALA A 177 -8.56 0.70 13.71
CA ALA A 177 -8.31 1.93 12.95
C ALA A 177 -9.59 2.60 12.47
N TYR A 178 -10.64 1.82 12.18
CA TYR A 178 -11.89 2.34 11.63
C TYR A 178 -12.86 2.89 12.70
N TYR A 179 -13.00 2.23 13.85
CA TYR A 179 -13.92 2.64 14.92
C TYR A 179 -13.44 2.28 16.35
N GLY A 180 -12.14 2.05 16.55
CA GLY A 180 -11.53 1.87 17.88
C GLY A 180 -11.56 0.44 18.44
N CYS A 181 -12.46 -0.44 17.98
CA CYS A 181 -12.56 -1.86 18.38
C CYS A 181 -12.58 -2.07 19.91
N VAL A 182 -11.89 -3.11 20.40
CA VAL A 182 -11.90 -3.53 21.81
C VAL A 182 -11.28 -2.49 22.74
N GLN A 183 -10.35 -1.68 22.23
CA GLN A 183 -9.67 -0.62 22.98
C GLN A 183 -10.65 0.53 23.31
N ALA A 184 -11.60 0.80 22.40
CA ALA A 184 -12.62 1.82 22.58
C ALA A 184 -13.89 1.31 23.30
N ALA A 185 -13.99 0.01 23.59
CA ALA A 185 -15.11 -0.55 24.33
C ALA A 185 -15.15 0.02 25.77
N ARG A 186 -16.36 0.14 26.34
CA ARG A 186 -16.54 0.66 27.72
C ARG A 186 -15.64 -0.12 28.70
N PRO A 187 -14.84 0.56 29.55
CA PRO A 187 -14.88 1.99 29.87
C PRO A 187 -13.97 2.92 29.03
N ASN A 188 -13.35 2.44 27.94
CA ASN A 188 -12.37 3.17 27.11
C ASN A 188 -11.31 3.91 27.94
N PRO A 189 -10.47 3.18 28.69
CA PRO A 189 -9.52 3.80 29.62
C PRO A 189 -8.45 4.65 28.92
N THR A 190 -8.18 4.40 27.64
CA THR A 190 -7.14 5.11 26.88
C THR A 190 -7.69 6.24 26.02
N GLY A 191 -9.01 6.42 25.94
CA GLY A 191 -9.64 7.35 25.01
C GLY A 191 -9.30 7.04 23.54
N ALA A 192 -9.32 5.76 23.19
CA ALA A 192 -9.11 5.23 21.84
C ALA A 192 -10.27 5.56 20.90
#